data_AF-A0A6L9Y2Z8-F1
#
_entry.id   AF-A0A6L9Y2Z8-F1
#
_cell.length_a   1.000
_cell.length_b   1.000
_cell.length_c   1.000
_cell.angle_alpha   90.00
_cell.angle_beta   90.00
_cell.angle_gamma   90.00
#
_symmetry.space_group_name_H-M   'P 1'
#
loop_
_entity.id
_entity.type
_entity.pdbx_description
1 polymer ?
#
loop_
_entity_poly.entity_id
_entity_poly.type
_entity_poly.pdbx_seq_one_letter_code
_entity_poly.pdbx_strand_id
1 'polypeptide(L)'
;MSISLPEFSGPWAGDLTYAFRKASSDFERNALSDGTISEAEFAEVENRFITCLRAGGLTTAGINPGGSLEFGFPPEMGPDKANRISDNCSASSGYDTVGSLYFAMRRNPQNLDEAKIAAACLGRKGVVPRGYDASDYKRDVPTMAFPFSDPDEGREALEACSADPLGLLPKKLSARTSPPTGS
;
A
#
# COMPACT_ATOMS: atom_id res chain seq x y z
N MET A 1 29.28 -7.64 7.84
CA MET A 1 29.25 -8.63 6.74
C MET A 1 28.72 -7.92 5.52
N SER A 2 29.38 -8.02 4.37
CA SER A 2 28.90 -7.42 3.13
C SER A 2 27.93 -8.40 2.46
N ILE A 3 26.64 -8.10 2.46
CA ILE A 3 25.66 -8.92 1.73
C ILE A 3 25.84 -8.59 0.24
N SER A 4 26.20 -9.60 -0.56
CA SER A 4 26.24 -9.48 -2.02
C SER A 4 24.83 -9.47 -2.60
N LEU A 5 24.64 -8.83 -3.76
CA LEU A 5 23.36 -8.81 -4.47
C LEU A 5 22.88 -10.24 -4.78
N PRO A 6 21.70 -10.67 -4.30
CA PRO A 6 21.12 -11.97 -4.64
C PRO A 6 20.67 -12.03 -6.10
N GLU A 7 20.58 -13.24 -6.63
CA GLU A 7 19.94 -13.49 -7.92
C GLU A 7 18.43 -13.71 -7.70
N PHE A 8 17.63 -12.70 -8.05
CA PHE A 8 16.18 -12.79 -7.96
C PHE A 8 15.57 -13.39 -9.24
N SER A 9 14.46 -14.11 -9.07
CA SER A 9 13.70 -14.71 -10.17
C SER A 9 12.22 -14.38 -10.07
N GLY A 10 11.48 -14.60 -11.16
CA GLY A 10 10.04 -14.35 -11.23
C GLY A 10 9.64 -12.91 -11.57
N PRO A 11 8.32 -12.60 -11.54
CA PRO A 11 7.79 -11.34 -12.05
C PRO A 11 8.31 -10.08 -11.35
N TRP A 12 8.74 -10.22 -10.09
CA TRP A 12 9.22 -9.12 -9.22
C TRP A 12 10.74 -9.00 -9.15
N ALA A 13 11.50 -9.79 -9.92
CA ALA A 13 12.96 -9.84 -9.82
C ALA A 13 13.64 -8.47 -10.05
N GLY A 14 13.10 -7.66 -10.96
CA GLY A 14 13.58 -6.30 -11.23
C GLY A 14 13.39 -5.36 -10.04
N ASP A 15 12.20 -5.37 -9.47
CA ASP A 15 11.83 -4.55 -8.30
C ASP A 15 12.60 -4.95 -7.05
N LEU A 16 12.76 -6.26 -6.80
CA LEU A 16 13.58 -6.80 -5.71
C LEU A 16 15.05 -6.40 -5.86
N THR A 17 15.60 -6.47 -7.08
CA THR A 17 16.96 -6.02 -7.38
C THR A 17 17.13 -4.53 -7.08
N TYR A 18 16.18 -3.71 -7.53
CA TYR A 18 16.18 -2.28 -7.30
C TYR A 18 16.09 -1.94 -5.81
N ALA A 19 15.14 -2.56 -5.09
CA ALA A 19 14.95 -2.36 -3.66
C ALA A 19 16.17 -2.80 -2.86
N PHE A 20 16.77 -3.96 -3.17
CA PHE A 20 17.98 -4.44 -2.49
C PHE A 20 19.16 -3.48 -2.65
N ARG A 21 19.33 -2.88 -3.85
CA ARG A 21 20.39 -1.89 -4.11
C ARG A 21 20.13 -0.56 -3.38
N LYS A 22 18.87 -0.18 -3.21
CA LYS A 22 18.48 1.06 -2.51
C LYS A 22 18.35 0.90 -1.00
N ALA A 23 18.28 -0.33 -0.49
CA ALA A 23 18.18 -0.63 0.92
C ALA A 23 19.22 0.15 1.74
N SER A 24 18.74 0.86 2.75
CA SER A 24 19.55 1.72 3.61
C SER A 24 20.06 0.99 4.85
N SER A 25 19.45 -0.15 5.19
CA SER A 25 19.75 -0.94 6.37
C SER A 25 20.04 -2.41 6.05
N ASP A 26 20.77 -3.08 6.94
CA ASP A 26 20.99 -4.54 6.85
C ASP A 26 19.68 -5.32 7.02
N PHE A 27 18.74 -4.77 7.78
CA PHE A 27 17.39 -5.34 7.91
C PHE A 27 16.69 -5.42 6.56
N GLU A 28 16.63 -4.32 5.80
CA GLU A 28 16.02 -4.33 4.46
C GLU A 28 16.72 -5.31 3.53
N ARG A 29 18.06 -5.36 3.54
CA ARG A 29 18.81 -6.32 2.71
C ARG A 29 18.50 -7.76 3.07
N ASN A 30 18.40 -8.08 4.36
CA ASN A 30 18.05 -9.41 4.82
C ASN A 30 16.61 -9.78 4.41
N ALA A 31 15.65 -8.88 4.64
CA ALA A 31 14.24 -9.10 4.33
C ALA A 31 13.95 -9.27 2.83
N LEU A 32 14.83 -8.76 1.97
CA LEU A 32 14.72 -8.91 0.52
C LEU A 32 15.54 -10.09 -0.01
N SER A 33 16.40 -10.71 0.81
CA SER A 33 17.50 -11.54 0.31
C SER A 33 17.07 -12.84 -0.37
N ASP A 34 15.92 -13.40 0.02
CA ASP A 34 15.39 -14.65 -0.53
C ASP A 34 14.37 -14.42 -1.67
N GLY A 35 14.10 -13.16 -2.02
CA GLY A 35 13.19 -12.77 -3.08
C GLY A 35 11.70 -12.89 -2.71
N THR A 36 11.40 -13.18 -1.45
CA THR A 36 10.06 -13.12 -0.88
C THR A 36 10.08 -12.24 0.37
N ILE A 37 8.92 -11.78 0.83
CA ILE A 37 8.82 -11.04 2.09
C ILE A 37 7.79 -11.76 2.93
N SER A 38 8.25 -12.36 4.02
CA SER A 38 7.44 -13.13 4.96
C SER A 38 6.58 -12.22 5.85
N GLU A 39 5.57 -12.82 6.49
CA GLU A 39 4.77 -12.12 7.49
C GLU A 39 5.62 -11.64 8.68
N ALA A 40 6.66 -12.40 9.05
CA ALA A 40 7.56 -12.03 10.15
C ALA A 40 8.44 -10.82 9.80
N GLU A 41 8.96 -10.77 8.57
CA GLU A 41 9.73 -9.61 8.09
C GLU A 41 8.84 -8.38 7.99
N PHE A 42 7.62 -8.52 7.48
CA PHE A 42 6.65 -7.42 7.47
C PHE A 42 6.26 -6.97 8.88
N ALA A 43 6.04 -7.89 9.83
CA ALA A 43 5.71 -7.54 11.21
C ALA A 43 6.83 -6.72 11.88
N GLU A 44 8.10 -7.00 11.55
CA GLU A 44 9.22 -6.18 12.01
C GLU A 44 9.23 -4.79 11.36
N VAL A 45 8.95 -4.68 10.04
CA VAL A 45 8.77 -3.38 9.38
C VAL A 45 7.66 -2.58 10.08
N GLU A 46 6.49 -3.19 10.28
CA GLU A 46 5.33 -2.58 10.91
C GLU A 46 5.67 -2.08 12.32
N ASN A 47 6.32 -2.92 13.14
CA ASN A 47 6.73 -2.56 14.49
C ASN A 47 7.70 -1.37 14.50
N ARG A 48 8.70 -1.36 13.60
CA ARG A 48 9.65 -0.24 13.44
C ARG A 48 8.94 1.03 13.03
N PHE A 49 8.02 0.93 12.07
CA PHE A 49 7.27 2.07 11.56
C PHE A 49 6.36 2.69 12.64
N ILE A 50 5.51 1.88 13.27
CA ILE A 50 4.60 2.34 14.34
C ILE A 50 5.37 2.90 15.53
N THR A 51 6.51 2.30 15.88
CA THR A 51 7.37 2.82 16.95
C THR A 51 7.95 4.19 16.60
N CYS A 52 8.39 4.40 15.35
CA CYS A 52 8.86 5.70 14.89
C CYS A 52 7.73 6.75 14.89
N LEU A 53 6.55 6.41 14.37
CA LEU A 53 5.38 7.31 14.36
C LEU A 53 5.04 7.78 15.77
N ARG A 54 4.96 6.84 16.72
CA ARG A 54 4.68 7.14 18.13
C ARG A 54 5.77 8.01 18.76
N ALA A 55 7.04 7.76 18.46
CA ALA A 55 8.14 8.61 18.94
C ALA A 55 8.05 10.04 18.36
N GLY A 56 7.51 10.18 17.16
CA GLY A 56 7.18 11.46 16.53
C GLY A 56 5.90 12.14 17.03
N GLY A 57 5.17 11.51 17.96
CA GLY A 57 3.91 12.05 18.48
C GLY A 57 2.69 11.78 17.61
N LEU A 58 2.78 10.84 16.67
CA LEU A 58 1.66 10.39 15.84
C LEU A 58 0.99 9.16 16.48
N THR A 59 -0.32 9.02 16.28
CA THR A 59 -1.09 7.84 16.69
C THR A 59 -1.65 7.13 15.47
N THR A 60 -1.85 5.82 15.53
CA THR A 60 -2.45 5.07 14.43
C THR A 60 -3.24 3.86 14.95
N ALA A 61 -4.26 3.44 14.20
CA ALA A 61 -4.98 2.18 14.40
C ALA A 61 -4.28 0.96 13.77
N GLY A 62 -3.14 1.17 13.10
CA GLY A 62 -2.38 0.14 12.41
C GLY A 62 -2.51 0.23 10.89
N ILE A 63 -1.88 -0.71 10.20
CA ILE A 63 -1.77 -0.73 8.74
C ILE A 63 -2.92 -1.54 8.14
N ASN A 64 -3.58 -1.00 7.11
CA ASN A 64 -4.65 -1.72 6.42
C ASN A 64 -4.11 -2.85 5.54
N PRO A 65 -4.93 -3.87 5.19
CA PRO A 65 -4.48 -4.97 4.35
C PRO A 65 -3.92 -4.58 2.97
N GLY A 66 -4.27 -3.40 2.45
CA GLY A 66 -3.73 -2.84 1.21
C GLY A 66 -2.50 -1.94 1.40
N GLY A 67 -1.96 -1.85 2.61
CA GLY A 67 -0.80 -1.01 2.94
C GLY A 67 -1.10 0.47 3.18
N SER A 68 -2.36 0.89 3.14
CA SER A 68 -2.73 2.25 3.56
C SER A 68 -2.68 2.39 5.09
N LEU A 69 -2.36 3.60 5.55
CA LEU A 69 -2.29 3.95 6.95
C LEU A 69 -3.06 5.24 7.19
N GLU A 70 -3.86 5.27 8.24
CA GLU A 70 -4.37 6.50 8.81
C GLU A 70 -3.65 6.79 10.13
N PHE A 71 -3.32 8.06 10.35
CA PHE A 71 -2.70 8.51 11.59
C PHE A 71 -3.33 9.81 12.10
N GLY A 72 -3.41 9.92 13.42
CA GLY A 72 -3.78 11.12 14.14
C GLY A 72 -2.55 11.90 14.60
N PHE A 73 -2.71 13.21 14.77
CA PHE A 73 -1.68 14.10 15.30
C PHE A 73 -2.30 15.23 16.12
N PRO A 74 -1.55 15.79 17.09
CA PRO A 74 -2.00 16.95 17.85
C PRO A 74 -2.19 18.20 16.96
N PRO A 75 -3.23 19.03 17.19
CA PRO A 75 -3.51 20.20 16.35
C PRO A 75 -2.33 21.16 16.19
N GLU A 76 -1.52 21.35 17.23
CA GLU A 76 -0.34 22.22 17.25
C GLU A 76 0.81 21.73 16.36
N MET A 77 0.82 20.45 16.00
CA MET A 77 1.81 19.90 15.08
C MET A 77 1.56 20.39 13.65
N GLY A 78 0.30 20.44 13.25
CA GLY A 78 -0.13 20.73 11.88
C GLY A 78 0.17 19.60 10.89
N PRO A 79 -0.57 19.53 9.76
CA PRO A 79 -0.49 18.43 8.80
C PRO A 79 0.88 18.31 8.14
N ASP A 80 1.51 19.43 7.77
CA ASP A 80 2.81 19.41 7.07
C ASP A 80 3.92 18.77 7.91
N LYS A 81 3.91 19.02 9.23
CA LYS A 81 4.89 18.42 10.14
C LYS A 81 4.58 16.95 10.39
N ALA A 82 3.30 16.61 10.56
CA ALA A 82 2.86 15.22 10.71
C ALA A 82 3.25 14.37 9.49
N ASN A 83 3.01 14.88 8.28
CA ASN A 83 3.39 14.22 7.04
C ASN A 83 4.91 14.01 6.94
N ARG A 84 5.72 15.05 7.22
CA ARG A 84 7.19 14.90 7.24
C ARG A 84 7.67 13.85 8.24
N ILE A 85 7.03 13.73 9.41
CA ILE A 85 7.36 12.70 10.38
C ILE A 85 7.00 11.33 9.82
N SER A 86 5.81 11.18 9.24
CA SER A 86 5.36 9.94 8.60
C SER A 86 6.31 9.51 7.49
N ASP A 87 6.67 10.40 6.57
CA ASP A 87 7.59 10.13 5.46
C ASP A 87 8.97 9.66 5.96
N ASN A 88 9.53 10.35 6.96
CA ASN A 88 10.81 9.96 7.55
C ASN A 88 10.72 8.59 8.26
N CYS A 89 9.61 8.32 8.94
CA CYS A 89 9.37 7.04 9.58
C CYS A 89 9.18 5.91 8.56
N SER A 90 8.52 6.19 7.45
CA SER A 90 8.33 5.24 6.36
C SER A 90 9.67 4.82 5.75
N ALA A 91 10.52 5.80 5.45
CA ALA A 91 11.85 5.55 4.90
C ALA A 91 12.78 4.82 5.90
N SER A 92 12.85 5.27 7.16
CA SER A 92 13.79 4.71 8.14
C SER A 92 13.40 3.34 8.70
N SER A 93 12.11 2.99 8.66
CA SER A 93 11.61 1.68 9.10
C SER A 93 11.79 0.59 8.03
N GLY A 94 11.99 0.97 6.77
CA GLY A 94 11.93 0.06 5.63
C GLY A 94 10.50 -0.14 5.08
N TYR A 95 9.54 0.70 5.48
CA TYR A 95 8.17 0.62 4.99
C TYR A 95 8.06 1.02 3.50
N ASP A 96 8.75 2.08 3.08
CA ASP A 96 8.79 2.51 1.67
C ASP A 96 9.39 1.47 0.72
N THR A 97 10.17 0.52 1.25
CA THR A 97 10.87 -0.51 0.49
C THR A 97 10.22 -1.88 0.72
N VAL A 98 10.54 -2.53 1.84
CA VAL A 98 10.08 -3.87 2.20
C VAL A 98 8.57 -3.88 2.41
N GLY A 99 8.02 -2.91 3.15
CA GLY A 99 6.57 -2.82 3.39
C GLY A 99 5.78 -2.67 2.10
N SER A 100 6.18 -1.73 1.24
CA SER A 100 5.55 -1.49 -0.06
C SER A 100 5.60 -2.72 -0.97
N LEU A 101 6.75 -3.40 -1.08
CA LEU A 101 6.87 -4.62 -1.87
C LEU A 101 6.02 -5.76 -1.31
N TYR A 102 5.94 -5.91 0.01
CA TYR A 102 5.10 -6.93 0.64
C TYR A 102 3.64 -6.81 0.20
N PHE A 103 3.06 -5.62 0.23
CA PHE A 103 1.69 -5.41 -0.23
C PHE A 103 1.55 -5.56 -1.74
N ALA A 104 2.48 -5.00 -2.51
CA ALA A 104 2.45 -5.05 -3.97
C ALA A 104 2.50 -6.49 -4.50
N MET A 105 3.40 -7.31 -3.97
CA MET A 105 3.54 -8.72 -4.35
C MET A 105 2.30 -9.55 -4.00
N ARG A 106 1.62 -9.25 -2.88
CA ARG A 106 0.40 -9.96 -2.47
C ARG A 106 -0.82 -9.60 -3.30
N ARG A 107 -1.02 -8.32 -3.62
CA ARG A 107 -2.17 -7.86 -4.43
C ARG A 107 -1.95 -8.03 -5.94
N ASN A 108 -0.69 -8.19 -6.38
CA ASN A 108 -0.30 -8.33 -7.78
C ASN A 108 0.88 -9.33 -7.94
N PRO A 109 0.68 -10.63 -7.67
CA PRO A 109 1.77 -11.62 -7.67
C PRO A 109 2.42 -11.84 -9.04
N GLN A 110 1.73 -11.45 -10.13
CA GLN A 110 2.24 -11.57 -11.50
C GLN A 110 2.87 -10.28 -12.02
N ASN A 111 3.02 -9.24 -11.18
CA ASN A 111 3.56 -7.93 -11.54
C ASN A 111 2.94 -7.37 -12.84
N LEU A 112 1.60 -7.44 -12.92
CA LEU A 112 0.82 -6.89 -14.03
C LEU A 112 0.91 -5.35 -14.02
N ASP A 113 0.68 -4.70 -15.17
CA ASP A 113 0.60 -3.23 -15.24
C ASP A 113 -0.47 -2.71 -14.25
N GLU A 114 0.00 -2.00 -13.22
CA GLU A 114 -0.79 -1.45 -12.12
C GLU A 114 -1.97 -0.59 -12.59
N ALA A 115 -1.73 0.29 -13.58
CA ALA A 115 -2.79 1.13 -14.12
C ALA A 115 -3.83 0.30 -14.88
N LYS A 116 -3.40 -0.74 -15.59
CA LYS A 116 -4.32 -1.64 -16.29
C LYS A 116 -5.23 -2.39 -15.34
N ILE A 117 -4.68 -2.96 -14.26
CA ILE A 117 -5.47 -3.72 -13.28
C ILE A 117 -6.37 -2.80 -12.44
N ALA A 118 -5.91 -1.58 -12.10
CA ALA A 118 -6.70 -0.58 -11.40
C ALA A 118 -7.85 -0.04 -12.27
N ALA A 119 -7.59 0.35 -13.53
CA ALA A 119 -8.62 0.78 -14.47
C ALA A 119 -9.68 -0.30 -14.70
N ALA A 120 -9.24 -1.56 -14.88
CA ALA A 120 -10.16 -2.68 -15.02
C ALA A 120 -11.01 -2.89 -13.75
N CYS A 121 -10.44 -2.67 -12.56
CA CYS A 121 -11.19 -2.75 -11.30
C CYS A 121 -12.27 -1.67 -11.20
N LEU A 122 -11.93 -0.41 -11.50
CA LEU A 122 -12.87 0.71 -11.53
C LEU A 122 -14.00 0.45 -12.53
N GLY A 123 -13.67 -0.06 -13.71
CA GLY A 123 -14.64 -0.45 -14.74
C GLY A 123 -15.58 -1.56 -14.26
N ARG A 124 -15.07 -2.59 -13.57
CA ARG A 124 -15.91 -3.66 -12.97
C ARG A 124 -16.85 -3.14 -11.88
N LYS A 125 -16.45 -2.09 -11.16
CA LYS A 125 -17.29 -1.41 -10.17
C LYS A 125 -18.30 -0.44 -10.78
N GLY A 126 -18.20 -0.15 -12.08
CA GLY A 126 -19.14 0.72 -12.79
C GLY A 126 -19.01 2.22 -12.47
N VAL A 127 -17.92 2.63 -11.81
CA VAL A 127 -17.73 4.02 -11.35
C VAL A 127 -17.10 4.93 -12.40
N VAL A 128 -16.59 4.35 -13.50
CA VAL A 128 -15.97 5.08 -14.62
C VAL A 128 -16.69 4.78 -15.94
N PRO A 129 -16.57 5.64 -16.96
CA PRO A 129 -17.18 5.43 -18.26
C PRO A 129 -16.73 4.14 -18.95
N ARG A 130 -17.59 3.59 -19.81
CA ARG A 130 -17.23 2.43 -20.64
C ARG A 130 -16.04 2.78 -21.54
N GLY A 131 -15.01 1.95 -21.50
CA GLY A 131 -13.78 2.15 -22.27
C GLY A 131 -12.65 2.82 -21.50
N TYR A 132 -12.87 3.20 -20.24
CA TYR A 132 -11.81 3.67 -19.35
C TYR A 132 -10.68 2.64 -19.26
N ASP A 133 -9.45 3.08 -19.50
CA ASP A 133 -8.28 2.20 -19.61
C ASP A 133 -7.06 2.64 -18.79
N ALA A 134 -5.93 1.94 -18.98
CA ALA A 134 -4.69 2.23 -18.26
C ALA A 134 -4.12 3.62 -18.55
N SER A 135 -4.32 4.15 -19.76
CA SER A 135 -3.85 5.48 -20.16
C SER A 135 -4.68 6.56 -19.48
N ASP A 136 -6.00 6.36 -19.42
CA ASP A 136 -6.90 7.22 -18.65
C ASP A 136 -6.52 7.24 -17.16
N TYR A 137 -6.31 6.06 -16.58
CA TYR A 137 -5.87 5.95 -15.18
C TYR A 137 -4.56 6.69 -14.90
N LYS A 138 -3.55 6.51 -15.75
CA LYS A 138 -2.25 7.20 -15.64
C LYS A 138 -2.39 8.72 -15.77
N ARG A 139 -3.33 9.21 -16.58
CA ARG A 139 -3.63 10.64 -16.73
C ARG A 139 -4.32 11.21 -15.49
N ASP A 140 -5.26 10.48 -14.91
CA ASP A 140 -6.16 11.01 -13.88
C ASP A 140 -5.58 10.89 -12.46
N VAL A 141 -4.78 9.86 -12.18
CA VAL A 141 -4.23 9.59 -10.84
C VAL A 141 -3.38 10.74 -10.25
N PRO A 142 -2.52 11.47 -11.00
CA PRO A 142 -1.67 12.50 -10.41
C PRO A 142 -2.43 13.71 -9.88
N THR A 143 -3.61 13.99 -10.45
CA THR A 143 -4.47 15.13 -10.10
C THR A 143 -5.75 14.69 -9.39
N MET A 144 -5.93 13.38 -9.20
CA MET A 144 -7.16 12.76 -8.68
C MET A 144 -8.41 13.17 -9.49
N ALA A 145 -8.26 13.48 -10.78
CA ALA A 145 -9.31 14.00 -11.65
C ALA A 145 -10.07 12.88 -12.38
N PHE A 146 -10.52 11.87 -11.65
CA PHE A 146 -11.23 10.73 -12.22
C PHE A 146 -12.64 11.09 -12.70
N PRO A 147 -13.11 10.54 -13.83
CA PRO A 147 -14.44 10.81 -14.37
C PRO A 147 -15.52 9.99 -13.66
N PHE A 148 -15.60 10.10 -12.33
CA PHE A 148 -16.59 9.36 -11.55
C PHE A 148 -18.00 9.92 -11.78
N SER A 149 -18.95 9.03 -12.07
CA SER A 149 -20.36 9.40 -12.19
C SER A 149 -20.94 9.86 -10.85
N ASP A 150 -20.55 9.17 -9.78
CA ASP A 150 -20.81 9.54 -8.39
C ASP A 150 -19.46 9.72 -7.68
N PRO A 151 -19.14 10.92 -7.16
CA PRO A 151 -17.85 11.18 -6.52
C PRO A 151 -17.57 10.34 -5.27
N ASP A 152 -18.59 9.99 -4.49
CA ASP A 152 -18.42 9.28 -3.22
C ASP A 152 -18.20 7.79 -3.48
N GLU A 153 -19.06 7.18 -4.30
CA GLU A 153 -18.87 5.80 -4.75
C GLU A 153 -17.56 5.64 -5.52
N GLY A 154 -17.19 6.64 -6.32
CA GLY A 154 -15.94 6.67 -7.07
C GLY A 154 -14.70 6.68 -6.17
N ARG A 155 -14.70 7.47 -5.10
CA ARG A 155 -13.58 7.51 -4.13
C ARG A 155 -13.45 6.20 -3.37
N GLU A 156 -14.56 5.61 -2.91
CA GLU A 156 -14.55 4.31 -2.25
C GLU A 156 -14.04 3.21 -3.20
N ALA A 157 -14.51 3.23 -4.45
CA ALA A 157 -14.04 2.32 -5.49
C ALA A 157 -12.55 2.47 -5.78
N LEU A 158 -12.04 3.70 -5.85
CA LEU A 158 -10.62 3.99 -6.04
C LEU A 158 -9.77 3.46 -4.91
N GLU A 159 -10.17 3.67 -3.66
CA GLU A 159 -9.46 3.13 -2.49
C GLU A 159 -9.41 1.61 -2.55
N ALA A 160 -10.57 0.96 -2.75
CA ALA A 160 -10.66 -0.50 -2.85
C ALA A 160 -9.84 -1.06 -4.02
N CYS A 161 -9.87 -0.40 -5.18
CA CYS A 161 -9.13 -0.83 -6.37
C CYS A 161 -7.63 -0.54 -6.29
N SER A 162 -7.21 0.44 -5.49
CA SER A 162 -5.79 0.69 -5.23
C SER A 162 -5.23 -0.35 -4.25
N ALA A 163 -6.02 -0.72 -3.24
CA ALA A 163 -5.67 -1.74 -2.26
C ALA A 163 -5.66 -3.17 -2.84
N ASP A 164 -6.66 -3.52 -3.65
CA ASP A 164 -6.83 -4.87 -4.19
C ASP A 164 -7.47 -4.88 -5.60
N PRO A 165 -6.72 -4.46 -6.64
CA PRO A 165 -7.25 -4.37 -8.00
C PRO A 165 -7.64 -5.74 -8.61
N LEU A 166 -7.13 -6.83 -8.04
CA LEU A 166 -7.36 -8.19 -8.52
C LEU A 166 -8.33 -8.99 -7.64
N GLY A 167 -8.72 -8.49 -6.46
CA GLY A 167 -9.61 -9.19 -5.54
C GLY A 167 -8.94 -10.38 -4.83
N LEU A 168 -7.62 -10.35 -4.65
CA LEU A 168 -6.81 -11.44 -4.09
C LEU A 168 -6.66 -11.36 -2.57
N LEU A 169 -6.87 -10.19 -1.97
CA LEU A 169 -6.70 -10.01 -0.54
C LEU A 169 -7.94 -10.52 0.20
N PRO A 170 -7.77 -11.08 1.41
CA PRO A 170 -8.90 -11.48 2.23
C PRO A 170 -9.75 -10.24 2.55
N LYS A 171 -11.04 -10.27 2.20
CA LYS A 171 -11.98 -9.22 2.61
C LYS A 171 -12.00 -9.18 4.12
N LYS A 172 -11.73 -8.02 4.74
CA LYS A 172 -12.09 -7.82 6.15
C LYS A 172 -13.56 -8.24 6.26
N LEU A 173 -13.85 -9.17 7.17
CA LEU A 173 -15.22 -9.45 7.56
C LEU A 173 -15.73 -8.13 8.16
N SER A 174 -16.35 -7.26 7.37
CA SER A 174 -17.02 -6.09 7.89
C SER A 174 -17.98 -6.62 8.95
N ALA A 175 -17.74 -6.24 10.21
CA ALA A 175 -18.61 -6.59 11.31
C ALA A 175 -20.02 -6.12 10.95
N ARG A 176 -20.85 -7.05 10.50
CA ARG A 176 -22.29 -6.86 10.46
C ARG A 176 -22.74 -6.81 11.90
N THR A 177 -23.10 -5.63 12.37
CA THR A 177 -24.02 -5.50 13.50
C THR A 177 -24.90 -4.29 13.28
N SER A 178 -25.88 -4.43 12.37
CA SER A 178 -27.19 -3.85 12.63
C SER A 178 -28.02 -4.96 13.27
N PRO A 179 -28.56 -4.77 14.50
CA PRO A 179 -29.44 -5.75 15.11
C PRO A 179 -30.74 -5.85 14.28
N PRO A 180 -31.40 -7.03 14.24
CA PRO A 180 -32.73 -7.12 13.65
C PRO A 180 -33.69 -6.31 14.52
N THR A 181 -34.25 -5.23 13.97
CA THR A 181 -35.50 -4.67 14.49
C THR A 181 -36.61 -5.67 14.19
N GLY A 182 -36.93 -6.51 15.16
CA GLY A 182 -38.00 -7.49 15.09
C GLY A 182 -38.71 -7.61 16.44
N SER A 183 -40.01 -7.33 16.38
CA SER A 183 -41.07 -7.43 17.40
C SER A 183 -41.29 -6.21 18.30
#